data_AF-A0A921MKV6-F1
#
_entry.id   AF-A0A921MKV6-F1
#
_cell.length_a   1.000
_cell.length_b   1.000
_cell.length_c   1.000
_cell.angle_alpha   90.00
_cell.angle_beta   90.00
_cell.angle_gamma   90.00
#
_symmetry.space_group_name_H-M   'P 1'
#
loop_
_entity.id
_entity.type
_entity.pdbx_description
1 polymer ?
#
loop_
_entity_poly.entity_id
_entity_poly.type
_entity_poly.pdbx_seq_one_letter_code
_entity_poly.pdbx_strand_id
1 'polypeptide(L)' 'MDSKNGFTITDRDHVLRAWQNTTALVRDFQAYTHEVEKSDKELAQLFAGFAEDEAEHAAKLLDLLRKYEK' A
#
# COMPACT_ATOMS: atom_id res chain seq x y z
N MET A 1 17.17 10.18 -12.82
CA MET A 1 17.59 9.86 -11.44
C MET A 1 18.07 11.15 -10.80
N ASP A 2 17.31 11.66 -9.84
CA ASP A 2 17.60 12.94 -9.16
C ASP A 2 18.60 12.72 -8.02
N SER A 3 19.86 13.06 -8.28
CA SER A 3 20.95 13.01 -7.30
C SER A 3 21.08 14.34 -6.57
N LYS A 4 20.22 14.65 -5.60
CA LYS A 4 20.32 15.93 -4.87
C LYS A 4 21.31 15.95 -3.69
N ASN A 5 21.69 14.81 -3.11
CA ASN A 5 22.54 14.78 -1.89
C ASN A 5 23.60 13.63 -1.88
N GLY A 6 24.06 13.13 -3.03
CA GLY A 6 25.05 12.04 -3.08
C GLY A 6 24.50 10.62 -2.82
N PHE A 7 23.21 10.50 -2.50
CA PHE A 7 22.47 9.25 -2.63
C PHE A 7 21.59 9.29 -3.88
N THR A 8 21.61 8.20 -4.65
CA THR A 8 20.76 8.02 -5.83
C THR A 8 19.56 7.21 -5.42
N ILE A 9 18.37 7.82 -5.51
CA ILE A 9 17.11 7.09 -5.35
C ILE A 9 16.92 6.25 -6.60
N THR A 10 16.79 4.94 -6.41
CA THR A 10 16.60 3.98 -7.51
C THR A 10 15.12 3.73 -7.75
N ASP A 11 14.80 3.16 -8.91
CA ASP A 11 13.43 2.71 -9.20
C ASP A 11 12.96 1.67 -8.16
N ARG A 12 13.89 0.85 -7.65
CA ARG A 12 13.63 -0.08 -6.55
C ARG A 12 13.18 0.64 -5.29
N ASP A 13 13.79 1.77 -4.94
CA ASP A 13 13.41 2.55 -3.75
C ASP A 13 12.03 3.17 -3.90
N HIS A 14 11.68 3.62 -5.11
CA HIS A 14 10.33 4.09 -5.42
C HIS A 14 9.29 2.98 -5.23
N VAL A 15 9.56 1.78 -5.76
CA VAL A 15 8.66 0.63 -5.60
C VAL A 15 8.59 0.18 -4.14
N LEU A 16 9.71 0.19 -3.40
CA LEU A 16 9.72 -0.17 -1.98
C LEU A 16 8.84 0.78 -1.17
N ARG A 17 8.98 2.08 -1.41
CA ARG A 17 8.17 3.09 -0.73
C ARG A 17 6.69 2.98 -1.09
N ALA A 18 6.38 2.75 -2.37
CA ALA A 18 5.00 2.52 -2.80
C ALA A 18 4.41 1.29 -2.09
N TRP A 19 5.14 0.17 -2.06
CA TRP A 19 4.71 -1.05 -1.38
C TRP A 19 4.43 -0.81 0.11
N GLN A 20 5.34 -0.15 0.82
CA GLN A 20 5.17 0.18 2.24
C GLN A 20 3.92 1.04 2.47
N ASN A 21 3.73 2.09 1.67
CA ASN A 21 2.58 2.97 1.78
C ASN A 21 1.27 2.22 1.55
N THR A 22 1.20 1.41 0.49
CA THR A 22 0.03 0.61 0.17
C THR A 22 -0.29 -0.40 1.28
N THR A 23 0.72 -1.07 1.86
CA THR A 23 0.49 -1.97 3.01
C THR A 23 0.04 -1.25 4.28
N ALA A 24 0.40 0.04 4.46
CA ALA A 24 -0.14 0.86 5.53
C ALA A 24 -1.63 1.18 5.29
N LEU A 25 -1.99 1.56 4.06
CA LEU A 25 -3.39 1.81 3.69
C LEU A 25 -4.30 0.59 3.89
N VAL A 26 -3.82 -0.63 3.57
CA VAL A 26 -4.56 -1.86 3.87
C VAL A 26 -4.92 -1.94 5.35
N ARG A 27 -3.96 -1.66 6.25
CA ARG A 27 -4.18 -1.72 7.70
C ARG A 27 -5.13 -0.63 8.17
N ASP A 28 -4.98 0.58 7.64
CA ASP A 28 -5.84 1.71 7.98
C ASP A 28 -7.28 1.44 7.56
N PHE A 29 -7.52 0.98 6.33
CA PHE A 29 -8.86 0.64 5.86
C PHE A 29 -9.48 -0.54 6.62
N GLN A 30 -8.70 -1.55 6.99
CA GLN A 30 -9.17 -2.62 7.87
C GLN A 30 -9.57 -2.09 9.26
N ALA A 31 -8.77 -1.20 9.84
CA ALA A 31 -9.08 -0.57 11.12
C ALA A 31 -10.37 0.26 11.03
N TYR A 32 -10.50 1.11 10.01
CA TYR A 32 -11.69 1.93 9.80
C TYR A 32 -12.95 1.09 9.58
N THR A 33 -12.84 -0.02 8.84
CA THR A 33 -13.93 -0.98 8.67
C THR A 33 -14.47 -1.42 10.03
N HIS A 34 -13.59 -1.84 10.95
CA HIS A 34 -13.98 -2.28 12.30
C HIS A 34 -14.52 -1.15 13.18
N GLU A 35 -13.98 0.06 13.06
CA GLU A 35 -14.43 1.22 13.82
C GLU A 35 -15.86 1.64 13.45
N VAL A 36 -16.19 1.60 12.16
CA VAL A 36 -17.49 2.10 11.65
C VAL A 36 -18.53 1.01 11.42
N GLU A 37 -18.17 -0.28 11.51
CA GLU A 37 -19.04 -1.44 11.23
C GLU A 37 -20.42 -1.38 11.92
N LYS A 38 -20.47 -0.83 13.14
CA LYS A 38 -21.70 -0.77 13.95
C LYS A 38 -22.55 0.46 13.67
N SER A 39 -21.94 1.55 13.19
CA SER A 39 -22.61 2.85 12.97
C SER A 39 -22.99 3.09 11.51
N ASP A 40 -22.17 2.61 10.58
CA ASP A 40 -22.34 2.84 9.14
C ASP A 40 -21.84 1.63 8.35
N LYS A 41 -22.78 0.77 7.95
CA LYS A 41 -22.47 -0.45 7.21
C LYS A 41 -22.02 -0.21 5.78
N GLU A 42 -22.52 0.85 5.14
CA GLU A 42 -22.15 1.18 3.77
C GLU A 42 -20.70 1.68 3.74
N LEU A 43 -20.34 2.57 4.66
CA LEU A 43 -18.97 3.03 4.81
C LEU A 43 -18.00 1.90 5.21
N ALA A 44 -18.43 1.00 6.09
CA ALA A 44 -17.62 -0.17 6.46
C ALA A 44 -17.34 -1.08 5.25
N GLN A 45 -18.36 -1.32 4.40
CA GLN A 45 -18.17 -2.09 3.17
C GLN A 45 -17.25 -1.39 2.18
N LEU A 46 -17.33 -0.06 2.06
CA LEU A 46 -16.45 0.71 1.21
C LEU A 46 -14.98 0.59 1.66
N PHE A 47 -14.70 0.75 2.95
CA PHE A 47 -13.35 0.58 3.48
C PHE A 47 -12.85 -0.86 3.35
N ALA A 48 -13.71 -1.86 3.54
CA ALA A 48 -13.33 -3.25 3.31
C ALA A 48 -12.90 -3.48 1.84
N GLY A 49 -13.65 -2.93 0.89
CA GLY A 49 -13.28 -2.98 -0.53
C GLY A 49 -11.94 -2.30 -0.82
N PHE A 50 -11.70 -1.11 -0.26
CA PHE A 50 -10.41 -0.44 -0.42
C PHE A 50 -9.24 -1.23 0.19
N ALA A 51 -9.46 -1.92 1.32
CA ALA A 51 -8.44 -2.79 1.89
C ALA A 51 -8.06 -3.95 0.96
N GLU A 52 -9.04 -4.52 0.25
CA GLU A 52 -8.80 -5.58 -0.74
C GLU A 52 -8.06 -5.05 -1.98
N ASP A 53 -8.49 -3.92 -2.53
CA ASP A 53 -7.85 -3.26 -3.68
C ASP A 53 -6.39 -2.91 -3.38
N GLU A 54 -6.12 -2.31 -2.22
CA GLU A 54 -4.75 -1.99 -1.82
C GLU A 54 -3.92 -3.25 -1.53
N ALA A 55 -4.53 -4.34 -1.05
CA ALA A 55 -3.82 -5.61 -0.90
C ALA A 55 -3.38 -6.18 -2.26
N GLU A 56 -4.20 -6.06 -3.30
CA GLU A 56 -3.80 -6.41 -4.67
C GLU A 56 -2.68 -5.51 -5.21
N HIS A 57 -2.77 -4.19 -4.98
CA HIS A 57 -1.70 -3.26 -5.35
C HIS A 57 -0.39 -3.61 -4.64
N ALA A 58 -0.44 -3.92 -3.34
CA ALA A 58 0.73 -4.34 -2.56
C ALA A 58 1.32 -5.65 -3.11
N ALA A 59 0.50 -6.62 -3.50
CA ALA A 59 0.98 -7.86 -4.10
C ALA A 59 1.72 -7.60 -5.42
N LYS A 60 1.16 -6.77 -6.31
CA LYS A 60 1.78 -6.38 -7.59
C LYS A 60 3.13 -5.68 -7.38
N LEU A 61 3.20 -4.77 -6.40
CA LEU A 61 4.44 -4.05 -6.05
C LEU A 61 5.50 -4.98 -5.43
N LEU A 62 5.09 -5.95 -4.60
CA LEU A 62 5.98 -6.93 -4.01
C LEU A 62 6.62 -7.84 -5.07
N ASP A 63 5.84 -8.28 -6.04
CA ASP A 63 6.35 -9.09 -7.15
C ASP A 63 7.33 -8.31 -8.03
N LEU A 64 7.12 -6.99 -8.19
CA LEU A 64 8.06 -6.12 -8.87
C LEU A 64 9.36 -5.92 -8.04
N LEU A 65 9.26 -5.74 -6.72
CA LEU A 65 10.42 -5.67 -5.82
C LEU A 65 11.30 -6.92 -5.91
N ARG A 66 10.67 -8.10 -5.92
CA ARG A 66 11.38 -9.38 -6.07
C ARG A 66 12.15 -9.51 -7.38
N LYS A 67 11.73 -8.81 -8.43
CA LYS A 67 12.48 -8.76 -9.71
C LYS A 67 13.73 -7.90 -9.63
N TYR A 68 13.73 -6.87 -8.78
CA TYR A 68 14.91 -6.00 -8.57
C TYR A 68 15.94 -6.62 -7.61
N GLU A 69 15.59 -7.65 -6.84
CA GLU A 69 16.50 -8.38 -5.95
C GLU A 69 17.19 -9.60 -6.60
N LYS A 70 16.84 -9.92 -7.85
CA LYS A 70 17.49 -10.96 -8.66
C LYS A 70 18.57 -10.37 -9.55
#